data_AF-A0A1V6M209-F1
#
_entry.id   AF-A0A1V6M209-F1
#
_cell.length_a   1.000
_cell.length_b   1.000
_cell.length_c   1.000
_cell.angle_alpha   90.00
_cell.angle_beta   90.00
_cell.angle_gamma   90.00
#
_symmetry.space_group_name_H-M   'P 1'
#
loop_
_entity.id
_entity.type
_entity.pdbx_description
1 polymer ?
#
loop_
_entity_poly.entity_id
_entity_poly.type
_entity_poly.pdbx_seq_one_letter_code
_entity_poly.pdbx_strand_id
1 'polypeptide(L)'
;MSASFLDTITAEYIRSISNNRVYSRGLSYRRNGRVHNLSYNNGELAAEVVGSETAPYSVFIFSDEEEIYEMDCECLYASDGEICKHVVAALLEWIEQRDKEKRYKPLSLRQKTLFNTDNIFTRFLPFSSYEPGPANILSEIFSDFDHFNIKVDLLDGGPRLEIKLISHHGGDETVFHISTKKKSKHF
;
A
#
# COMPACT_ATOMS: atom_id res chain seq x y z
N MET A 1 19.65 -13.57 19.58
CA MET A 1 19.12 -12.30 19.07
C MET A 1 18.21 -11.78 20.15
N SER A 2 18.54 -10.64 20.73
CA SER A 2 17.65 -9.90 21.63
C SER A 2 16.33 -9.63 20.92
N ALA A 3 15.23 -9.70 21.65
CA ALA A 3 13.91 -9.43 21.08
C ALA A 3 13.77 -7.92 20.93
N SER A 4 13.33 -7.43 19.77
CA SER A 4 13.05 -6.00 19.60
C SER A 4 11.56 -5.72 19.79
N PHE A 5 11.22 -4.52 20.23
CA PHE A 5 9.86 -4.02 20.26
C PHE A 5 9.18 -4.14 18.89
N LEU A 6 9.94 -3.98 17.80
CA LEU A 6 9.48 -4.22 16.42
C LEU A 6 8.96 -5.65 16.17
N ASP A 7 9.30 -6.65 16.98
CA ASP A 7 8.75 -8.00 16.86
C ASP A 7 7.31 -8.11 17.38
N THR A 8 6.86 -7.11 18.14
CA THR A 8 5.57 -7.09 18.85
C THR A 8 4.60 -6.03 18.33
N ILE A 9 5.07 -5.03 17.58
CA ILE A 9 4.20 -3.96 17.06
C ILE A 9 3.05 -4.49 16.21
N THR A 10 1.92 -3.77 16.24
CA THR A 10 0.69 -4.10 15.51
C THR A 10 0.25 -2.95 14.61
N ALA A 11 -0.70 -3.22 13.72
CA ALA A 11 -1.30 -2.18 12.89
C ALA A 11 -2.01 -1.12 13.74
N GLU A 12 -2.58 -1.50 14.87
CA GLU A 12 -3.23 -0.61 15.85
C GLU A 12 -2.23 0.32 16.51
N TYR A 13 -1.04 -0.17 16.87
CA TYR A 13 0.04 0.68 17.38
C TYR A 13 0.45 1.74 16.35
N ILE A 14 0.62 1.34 15.08
CA ILE A 14 0.95 2.29 14.01
C ILE A 14 -0.18 3.33 13.85
N ARG A 15 -1.45 2.94 13.99
CA ARG A 15 -2.58 3.88 14.01
C ARG A 15 -2.58 4.80 15.23
N SER A 16 -2.08 4.38 16.39
CA SER A 16 -2.07 5.23 17.57
C SER A 16 -0.99 6.31 17.51
N ILE A 17 0.13 6.03 16.82
CA ILE A 17 1.23 6.99 16.65
C ILE A 17 1.10 7.85 15.39
N SER A 18 0.11 7.59 14.53
CA SER A 18 -0.13 8.34 13.30
C SER A 18 -1.54 8.89 13.22
N ASN A 19 -1.75 10.01 12.52
CA ASN A 19 -3.11 10.46 12.24
C ASN A 19 -3.77 9.61 11.12
N ASN A 20 -5.11 9.59 11.08
CA ASN A 20 -5.88 8.78 10.14
C ASN A 20 -5.50 8.99 8.66
N ARG A 21 -5.16 10.23 8.27
CA ARG A 21 -4.79 10.56 6.89
C ARG A 21 -3.43 9.96 6.53
N VAL A 22 -2.44 10.13 7.40
CA VAL A 22 -1.09 9.56 7.24
C VAL A 22 -1.16 8.05 7.20
N TYR A 23 -1.89 7.43 8.13
CA TYR A 23 -2.08 5.98 8.19
C TYR A 23 -2.67 5.44 6.88
N SER A 24 -3.77 6.04 6.41
CA SER A 24 -4.47 5.62 5.18
C SER A 24 -3.55 5.69 3.96
N ARG A 25 -2.75 6.77 3.85
CA ARG A 25 -1.76 6.91 2.77
C ARG A 25 -0.64 5.88 2.87
N GLY A 26 -0.08 5.64 4.05
CA GLY A 26 0.95 4.62 4.24
C GLY A 26 0.46 3.21 3.92
N LEU A 27 -0.78 2.88 4.32
CA LEU A 27 -1.43 1.62 3.95
C LEU A 27 -1.59 1.49 2.43
N SER A 28 -1.97 2.57 1.74
CA SER A 28 -2.04 2.60 0.28
C SER A 28 -0.68 2.32 -0.38
N TYR A 29 0.39 2.97 0.12
CA TYR A 29 1.75 2.77 -0.41
C TYR A 29 2.22 1.33 -0.26
N ARG A 30 2.00 0.72 0.91
CA ARG A 30 2.30 -0.69 1.15
C ARG A 30 1.49 -1.61 0.22
N ARG A 31 0.18 -1.38 0.10
CA ARG A 31 -0.70 -2.17 -0.79
C ARG A 31 -0.30 -2.09 -2.26
N ASN A 32 0.23 -0.95 -2.69
CA ASN A 32 0.71 -0.73 -4.04
C ASN A 32 2.14 -1.22 -4.27
N GLY A 33 2.74 -1.94 -3.31
CA GLY A 33 4.07 -2.54 -3.45
C GLY A 33 5.20 -1.51 -3.56
N ARG A 34 5.03 -0.32 -2.97
CA ARG A 34 6.01 0.79 -3.06
C ARG A 34 7.18 0.66 -2.09
N VAL A 35 7.19 -0.36 -1.24
CA VAL A 35 8.24 -0.61 -0.25
C VAL A 35 9.21 -1.63 -0.81
N HIS A 36 10.49 -1.26 -0.87
CA HIS A 36 11.58 -2.07 -1.40
C HIS A 36 12.72 -2.14 -0.40
N ASN A 37 13.63 -3.10 -0.61
CA ASN A 37 14.87 -3.26 0.16
C ASN A 37 14.64 -3.26 1.69
N LEU A 38 13.49 -3.77 2.14
CA LEU A 38 13.18 -3.87 3.56
C LEU A 38 14.16 -4.85 4.23
N SER A 39 14.87 -4.39 5.24
CA SER A 39 15.81 -5.21 6.00
C SER A 39 15.80 -4.81 7.47
N TYR A 40 15.99 -5.79 8.35
CA TYR A 40 16.04 -5.57 9.79
C TYR A 40 17.29 -6.21 10.37
N ASN A 41 18.18 -5.39 10.95
CA ASN A 41 19.44 -5.83 11.53
C ASN A 41 19.78 -5.00 12.78
N ASN A 42 20.15 -5.66 13.88
CA ASN A 42 20.67 -5.02 15.10
C ASN A 42 19.82 -3.83 15.63
N GLY A 43 18.49 -3.93 15.58
CA GLY A 43 17.60 -2.86 16.06
C GLY A 43 17.27 -1.80 15.01
N GLU A 44 17.84 -1.89 13.82
CA GLU A 44 17.58 -0.97 12.70
C GLU A 44 16.73 -1.67 11.63
N LEU A 45 15.56 -1.09 11.33
CA LEU A 45 14.73 -1.42 10.18
C LEU A 45 14.94 -0.36 9.10
N ALA A 46 15.50 -0.77 7.96
CA ALA A 46 15.75 0.10 6.81
C ALA A 46 14.86 -0.29 5.63
N ALA A 47 14.41 0.71 4.85
CA ALA A 47 13.61 0.51 3.64
C ALA A 47 13.79 1.65 2.63
N GLU A 48 13.51 1.34 1.37
CA GLU A 48 13.32 2.33 0.31
C GLU A 48 11.83 2.41 -0.06
N VAL A 49 11.25 3.61 -0.07
CA VAL A 49 9.84 3.79 -0.38
C VAL A 49 9.65 4.72 -1.58
N VAL A 50 9.11 4.17 -2.67
CA VAL A 50 8.78 4.94 -3.88
C VAL A 50 7.67 5.94 -3.55
N GLY A 51 7.94 7.21 -3.81
CA GLY A 51 7.04 8.31 -3.49
C GLY A 51 6.74 9.20 -4.70
N SER A 52 6.67 10.51 -4.46
CA SER A 52 6.41 11.53 -5.49
C SER A 52 7.68 11.93 -6.25
N GLU A 53 8.84 11.75 -5.64
CA GLU A 53 10.13 12.05 -6.27
C GLU A 53 10.55 10.91 -7.19
N THR A 54 11.46 11.21 -8.11
CA THR A 54 12.04 10.23 -9.04
C THR A 54 12.88 9.19 -8.32
N ALA A 55 13.55 9.58 -7.23
CA ALA A 55 14.29 8.68 -6.35
C ALA A 55 13.40 8.19 -5.20
N PRO A 56 13.50 6.91 -4.78
CA PRO A 56 12.86 6.42 -3.56
C PRO A 56 13.36 7.17 -2.32
N TYR A 57 12.51 7.30 -1.30
CA TYR A 57 12.90 7.84 -0.01
C TYR A 57 13.51 6.76 0.88
N SER A 58 14.65 7.03 1.48
CA SER A 58 15.21 6.17 2.52
C SER A 58 14.44 6.35 3.83
N VAL A 59 14.13 5.24 4.48
CA VAL A 59 13.44 5.16 5.77
C VAL A 59 14.29 4.33 6.72
N PHE A 60 14.55 4.87 7.91
CA PHE A 60 15.26 4.20 8.99
C PHE A 60 14.41 4.25 10.25
N ILE A 61 14.26 3.12 10.92
CA ILE A 61 13.49 3.00 12.17
C ILE A 61 14.36 2.25 13.16
N PHE A 62 14.63 2.87 14.30
CA PHE A 62 15.50 2.33 15.33
C PHE A 62 14.69 1.92 16.57
N SER A 63 14.97 0.72 17.07
CA SER A 63 14.23 0.10 18.16
C SER A 63 15.14 -0.77 19.02
N ASP A 64 14.87 -0.78 20.33
CA ASP A 64 15.43 -1.72 21.28
C ASP A 64 14.36 -2.73 21.74
N GLU A 65 14.51 -3.33 22.92
CA GLU A 65 13.54 -4.29 23.46
C GLU A 65 12.27 -3.61 24.02
N GLU A 66 12.32 -2.31 24.32
CA GLU A 66 11.28 -1.56 25.02
C GLU A 66 10.42 -0.72 24.08
N GLU A 67 11.04 -0.04 23.10
CA GLU A 67 10.31 0.87 22.21
C GLU A 67 10.96 1.08 20.83
N ILE A 68 10.27 1.86 19.99
CA ILE A 68 10.86 2.55 18.83
C ILE A 68 11.23 3.94 19.34
N TYR A 69 12.52 4.24 19.42
CA TYR A 69 13.00 5.52 19.94
C TYR A 69 13.30 6.55 18.85
N GLU A 70 13.47 6.13 17.60
CA GLU A 70 13.79 7.03 16.49
C GLU A 70 13.22 6.52 15.15
N MET A 71 12.74 7.46 14.33
CA MET A 71 12.17 7.20 13.00
C MET A 71 12.58 8.33 12.07
N ASP A 72 13.40 8.00 11.08
CA ASP A 72 13.90 8.93 10.09
C ASP A 72 13.38 8.61 8.70
N CYS A 73 13.07 9.66 7.95
CA CYS A 73 12.77 9.56 6.54
C CYS A 73 13.26 10.81 5.82
N GLU A 74 13.86 10.64 4.64
CA GLU A 74 14.39 11.74 3.83
C GLU A 74 13.31 12.67 3.23
N CYS A 75 12.03 12.43 3.52
CA CYS A 75 10.94 13.22 2.97
C CYS A 75 10.68 14.52 3.76
N LEU A 76 10.25 15.55 3.05
CA LEU A 76 9.88 16.88 3.60
C LEU A 76 8.81 16.86 4.70
N TYR A 77 8.08 15.74 4.86
CA TYR A 77 7.02 15.60 5.85
C TYR A 77 7.44 14.83 7.10
N ALA A 78 8.71 14.44 7.21
CA ALA A 78 9.26 13.78 8.40
C ALA A 78 9.91 14.78 9.37
N SER A 79 9.61 16.08 9.22
CA SER A 79 10.14 17.12 10.09
C SER A 79 9.70 16.94 11.55
N ASP A 80 10.57 17.35 12.47
CA ASP A 80 10.30 17.41 13.92
C ASP A 80 9.77 16.09 14.54
N GLY A 81 10.22 14.93 14.02
CA GLY A 81 9.84 13.62 14.55
C GLY A 81 8.41 13.19 14.20
N GLU A 82 7.74 13.88 13.27
CA GLU A 82 6.42 13.46 12.80
C GLU A 82 6.51 12.20 11.93
N ILE A 83 5.64 11.24 12.21
CA ILE A 83 5.54 10.04 11.39
C ILE A 83 4.96 10.38 10.01
N CYS A 84 5.71 10.07 8.96
CA CYS A 84 5.26 10.26 7.59
C CYS A 84 4.63 8.96 7.03
N LYS A 85 3.96 9.09 5.88
CA LYS A 85 3.35 7.95 5.17
C LYS A 85 4.36 6.87 4.75
N HIS A 86 5.62 7.22 4.53
CA HIS A 86 6.67 6.27 4.13
C HIS A 86 7.08 5.38 5.32
N VAL A 87 7.26 5.98 6.50
CA VAL A 87 7.50 5.25 7.76
C VAL A 87 6.34 4.29 8.04
N VAL A 88 5.10 4.75 7.93
CA VAL A 88 3.91 3.89 8.07
C VAL A 88 3.94 2.72 7.08
N ALA A 89 4.26 2.98 5.81
CA ALA A 89 4.32 1.94 4.79
C ALA A 89 5.38 0.88 5.11
N ALA A 90 6.57 1.30 5.54
CA ALA A 90 7.66 0.41 5.95
C ALA A 90 7.27 -0.47 7.15
N LEU A 91 6.69 0.12 8.21
CA LEU A 91 6.22 -0.61 9.39
C LEU A 91 5.11 -1.62 9.05
N LEU A 92 4.17 -1.25 8.18
CA LEU A 92 3.09 -2.15 7.76
C LEU A 92 3.58 -3.30 6.86
N GLU A 93 4.65 -3.08 6.09
CA GLU A 93 5.30 -4.13 5.31
C GLU A 93 6.09 -5.07 6.22
N TRP A 94 6.80 -4.51 7.21
CA TRP A 94 7.50 -5.29 8.25
C TRP A 94 6.58 -6.26 8.98
N ILE A 95 5.44 -5.78 9.49
CA ILE A 95 4.44 -6.63 10.17
C ILE A 95 4.02 -7.80 9.27
N GLU A 96 3.77 -7.55 7.98
CA GLU A 96 3.35 -8.58 7.03
C GLU A 96 4.43 -9.63 6.79
N GLN A 97 5.68 -9.21 6.57
CA GLN A 97 6.79 -10.11 6.31
C GLN A 97 7.09 -10.96 7.55
N ARG A 98 7.18 -10.32 8.71
CA ARG A 98 7.35 -10.98 10.01
C ARG A 98 6.25 -12.02 10.26
N ASP A 99 4.99 -11.69 9.98
CA ASP A 99 3.87 -12.60 10.21
C ASP A 99 3.84 -13.74 9.18
N LYS A 100 4.26 -13.50 7.94
CA LYS A 100 4.47 -14.56 6.93
C LYS A 100 5.56 -15.53 7.39
N GLU A 101 6.71 -15.04 7.84
CA GLU A 101 7.81 -15.87 8.32
C GLU A 101 7.40 -16.77 9.50
N LYS A 102 6.61 -16.22 10.44
CA LYS A 102 6.03 -17.00 11.55
C LYS A 102 5.10 -18.12 11.05
N ARG A 103 4.36 -17.90 9.97
CA ARG A 103 3.45 -18.91 9.37
C ARG A 103 4.20 -20.01 8.60
N TYR A 104 5.34 -19.71 8.00
CA TYR A 104 6.10 -20.65 7.18
C TYR A 104 7.10 -21.54 7.95
N LYS A 105 7.29 -21.37 9.26
CA LYS A 105 8.01 -22.34 10.12
C LYS A 105 7.05 -23.44 10.60
N PRO A 106 7.05 -24.66 10.03
CA PRO A 106 6.18 -25.72 10.51
C PRO A 106 6.75 -26.35 11.78
N LEU A 107 5.90 -26.62 12.77
CA LEU A 107 6.20 -27.55 13.85
C LEU A 107 6.61 -28.90 13.24
N SER A 108 7.78 -29.40 13.63
CA SER A 108 8.31 -30.69 13.18
C SER A 108 7.51 -31.85 13.78
N LEU A 109 6.48 -32.33 13.07
CA LEU A 109 5.89 -33.65 13.35
C LEU A 109 5.75 -34.46 12.05
N ARG A 110 6.84 -35.16 11.76
CA ARG A 110 6.88 -36.58 11.38
C ARG A 110 5.52 -37.21 11.02
N GLN A 111 5.14 -37.19 9.74
CA GLN A 111 4.35 -38.28 9.17
C GLN A 111 4.69 -38.47 7.69
N LYS A 112 5.32 -39.62 7.46
CA LYS A 112 5.65 -40.20 6.17
C LYS A 112 4.34 -40.57 5.45
N THR A 113 4.38 -40.39 4.12
CA THR A 113 3.65 -41.14 3.07
C THR A 113 2.15 -40.88 2.86
N LEU A 114 1.80 -40.83 1.57
CA LEU A 114 0.49 -40.68 0.91
C LEU A 114 0.11 -39.19 0.77
N PHE A 115 0.19 -38.54 -0.39
CA PHE A 115 -0.55 -38.90 -1.61
C PHE A 115 0.21 -38.63 -2.91
N ASN A 116 -0.15 -39.48 -3.88
CA ASN A 116 0.42 -39.73 -5.19
C ASN A 116 0.58 -38.48 -6.06
N THR A 117 1.81 -38.28 -6.53
CA THR A 117 2.19 -37.35 -7.61
C THR A 117 1.60 -37.82 -8.92
N ASP A 118 0.67 -37.08 -9.52
CA ASP A 118 0.41 -37.13 -10.97
C ASP A 118 -0.38 -35.93 -11.55
N ASN A 119 -0.78 -34.89 -10.77
CA ASN A 119 -1.63 -33.81 -11.33
C ASN A 119 -1.41 -32.36 -10.83
N ILE A 120 -0.25 -31.97 -10.28
CA ILE A 120 -0.05 -30.58 -9.81
C ILE A 120 1.29 -29.95 -10.28
N PHE A 121 1.94 -30.51 -11.31
CA PHE A 121 3.28 -30.07 -11.74
C PHE A 121 3.37 -29.47 -13.15
N THR A 122 2.27 -28.96 -13.70
CA THR A 122 2.28 -28.12 -14.92
C THR A 122 1.26 -27.01 -14.76
N ARG A 123 1.57 -25.89 -14.08
CA ARG A 123 2.35 -24.76 -14.62
C ARG A 123 2.68 -23.79 -13.48
N PHE A 124 3.69 -24.11 -12.69
CA PHE A 124 4.49 -23.06 -12.04
C PHE A 124 5.58 -22.68 -13.04
N LEU A 125 5.43 -21.52 -13.69
CA LEU A 125 6.59 -20.80 -14.21
C LEU A 125 6.99 -19.76 -13.15
N PRO A 126 8.26 -19.76 -12.72
CA PRO A 126 8.88 -18.60 -12.10
C PRO A 126 9.12 -17.54 -13.17
N PHE A 127 9.24 -16.27 -12.76
CA PHE A 127 9.78 -15.12 -13.52
C PHE A 127 8.77 -14.09 -14.08
N SER A 128 8.91 -12.88 -13.52
CA SER A 128 8.94 -11.55 -14.16
C SER A 128 7.67 -10.94 -14.79
N SER A 129 7.61 -9.61 -14.61
CA SER A 129 6.64 -8.61 -15.11
C SER A 129 5.24 -8.64 -14.50
N TYR A 130 5.10 -8.03 -13.32
CA TYR A 130 3.83 -7.42 -12.95
C TYR A 130 3.72 -6.10 -13.73
N GLU A 131 3.12 -6.16 -14.91
CA GLU A 131 2.65 -4.96 -15.62
C GLU A 131 1.44 -4.43 -14.84
N PRO A 132 1.47 -3.19 -14.32
CA PRO A 132 0.36 -2.64 -13.56
C PRO A 132 -0.85 -2.51 -14.49
N GLY A 133 -1.86 -3.35 -14.24
CA GLY A 133 -3.14 -3.24 -14.93
C GLY A 133 -3.78 -1.85 -14.71
N PRO A 134 -4.75 -1.45 -15.55
CA PRO A 134 -5.31 -0.09 -15.61
C PRO A 134 -5.92 0.45 -14.30
N ALA A 135 -5.97 -0.36 -13.23
CA ALA A 135 -6.38 0.06 -11.90
C ALA A 135 -5.36 0.98 -11.18
N ASN A 136 -4.08 0.96 -11.56
CA ASN A 136 -3.04 1.77 -10.88
C ASN A 136 -2.99 3.22 -11.37
N ILE A 137 -3.40 3.49 -12.61
CA ILE A 137 -3.47 4.84 -13.19
C ILE A 137 -4.47 5.69 -12.38
N LEU A 138 -5.58 5.08 -11.93
CA LEU A 138 -6.59 5.78 -11.14
C LEU A 138 -6.01 6.31 -9.83
N SER A 139 -5.15 5.55 -9.15
CA SER A 139 -4.54 5.97 -7.89
C SER A 139 -3.54 7.12 -8.05
N GLU A 140 -2.90 7.22 -9.20
CA GLU A 140 -1.98 8.30 -9.59
C GLU A 140 -2.77 9.54 -10.02
N ILE A 141 -3.81 9.38 -10.85
CA ILE A 141 -4.71 10.48 -11.21
C ILE A 141 -5.36 11.08 -9.95
N PHE A 142 -5.79 10.25 -9.00
CA PHE A 142 -6.46 10.71 -7.78
C PHE A 142 -5.49 11.22 -6.70
N SER A 143 -4.16 11.13 -6.87
CA SER A 143 -3.24 11.72 -5.88
C SER A 143 -3.20 13.24 -5.92
N ASP A 144 -3.65 13.84 -7.03
CA ASP A 144 -3.58 15.28 -7.28
C ASP A 144 -4.85 16.04 -6.84
N PHE A 145 -5.88 15.31 -6.43
CA PHE A 145 -7.18 15.88 -6.07
C PHE A 145 -7.48 15.69 -4.58
N ASP A 146 -7.99 16.75 -3.95
CA ASP A 146 -8.34 16.79 -2.53
C ASP A 146 -9.68 16.08 -2.26
N HIS A 147 -10.65 16.34 -3.14
CA HIS A 147 -12.01 15.81 -3.05
C HIS A 147 -12.53 15.48 -4.45
N PHE A 148 -13.33 14.42 -4.52
CA PHE A 148 -14.11 14.10 -5.73
C PHE A 148 -15.58 13.89 -5.39
N ASN A 149 -16.45 14.26 -6.31
CA ASN A 149 -17.88 14.02 -6.22
C ASN A 149 -18.33 13.15 -7.39
N ILE A 150 -19.15 12.14 -7.12
CA ILE A 150 -19.71 11.24 -8.12
C ILE A 150 -21.22 11.37 -8.08
N LYS A 151 -21.81 11.73 -9.22
CA LYS A 151 -23.25 11.79 -9.41
C LYS A 151 -23.65 10.84 -10.53
N VAL A 152 -24.68 10.03 -10.30
CA VAL A 152 -25.26 9.15 -11.32
C VAL A 152 -26.73 9.52 -11.49
N ASP A 153 -27.06 10.03 -12.67
CA ASP A 153 -28.42 10.40 -13.05
C ASP A 153 -28.91 9.49 -14.18
N LEU A 154 -30.23 9.25 -14.23
CA LEU A 154 -30.90 8.59 -15.36
C LEU A 154 -31.51 9.69 -16.24
N LEU A 155 -30.88 9.98 -17.38
CA LEU A 155 -31.38 10.95 -18.35
C LEU A 155 -31.62 10.24 -19.68
N ASP A 156 -32.77 10.50 -20.32
CA ASP A 156 -33.15 9.97 -21.63
C ASP A 156 -33.03 8.44 -21.80
N GLY A 157 -33.29 7.68 -20.73
CA GLY A 157 -33.32 6.22 -20.75
C GLY A 157 -31.95 5.53 -20.73
N GLY A 158 -30.89 6.23 -20.31
CA GLY A 158 -29.58 5.65 -20.04
C GLY A 158 -28.88 6.28 -18.82
N PRO A 159 -27.93 5.57 -18.17
CA PRO A 159 -27.14 6.14 -17.09
C PRO A 159 -26.21 7.24 -17.61
N ARG A 160 -26.19 8.36 -16.90
CA ARG A 160 -25.19 9.43 -17.02
C ARG A 160 -24.40 9.51 -15.72
N LEU A 161 -23.10 9.34 -15.83
CA LEU A 161 -22.13 9.48 -14.75
C LEU A 161 -21.46 10.84 -14.87
N GLU A 162 -21.43 11.58 -13.77
CA GLU A 162 -20.69 12.82 -13.62
C GLU A 162 -19.64 12.64 -12.52
N ILE A 163 -18.39 12.93 -12.85
CA ILE A 163 -17.27 12.91 -11.91
C ILE A 163 -16.71 14.32 -11.84
N LYS A 164 -16.71 14.92 -10.65
CA LYS A 164 -16.13 16.24 -10.38
C LYS A 164 -14.89 16.07 -9.52
N LEU A 165 -13.75 16.56 -9.98
CA LEU A 165 -12.45 16.51 -9.30
C LEU A 165 -12.04 17.92 -8.86
N ILE A 166 -11.59 18.08 -7.62
CA ILE A 166 -11.20 19.38 -7.05
C ILE A 166 -9.72 19.33 -6.65
N SER A 167 -8.92 20.23 -7.22
CA SER A 167 -7.44 20.25 -7.06
C SER A 167 -6.97 20.83 -5.72
N HIS A 168 -5.80 20.39 -5.25
CA HIS A 168 -5.12 20.83 -4.02
C HIS A 168 -4.72 22.31 -3.98
N HIS A 169 -4.39 22.92 -5.13
CA HIS A 169 -3.67 24.20 -5.17
C HIS A 169 -4.46 25.39 -5.71
N GLY A 170 -5.79 25.32 -5.64
CA GLY A 170 -6.64 26.50 -5.74
C GLY A 170 -7.79 26.29 -6.70
N GLY A 171 -9.00 26.14 -6.15
CA GLY A 171 -10.29 26.46 -6.78
C GLY A 171 -10.70 25.76 -8.07
N ASP A 172 -9.79 25.11 -8.78
CA ASP A 172 -10.03 24.57 -10.11
C ASP A 172 -10.76 23.24 -10.01
N GLU A 173 -11.91 23.20 -10.68
CA GLU A 173 -12.82 22.06 -10.72
C GLU A 173 -12.80 21.45 -12.12
N THR A 174 -12.46 20.17 -12.21
CA THR A 174 -12.54 19.42 -13.47
C THR A 174 -13.76 18.51 -13.44
N VAL A 175 -14.68 18.66 -14.40
CA VAL A 175 -15.91 17.86 -14.48
C VAL A 175 -15.90 16.98 -15.73
N PHE A 176 -16.09 15.68 -15.54
CA PHE A 176 -16.20 14.68 -16.60
C PHE A 176 -17.63 14.16 -16.68
N HIS A 177 -18.20 14.14 -17.89
CA HIS A 177 -19.51 13.55 -18.18
C HIS A 177 -19.37 12.30 -19.05
N ILE A 178 -19.83 11.16 -18.55
CA ILE A 178 -19.91 9.91 -19.30
C ILE A 178 -21.39 9.55 -19.46
N SER A 179 -21.85 9.39 -20.69
CA SER A 179 -23.22 8.98 -20.99
C SER A 179 -23.24 7.83 -21.98
N THR A 180 -24.19 6.91 -21.80
CA THR A 180 -24.43 5.85 -22.78
C THR A 180 -25.60 6.24 -23.68
N LYS A 181 -25.38 6.34 -25.00
CA LYS A 181 -26.49 6.51 -25.94
C LYS A 181 -27.14 5.15 -26.17
N LYS A 182 -28.42 5.02 -25.82
CA LYS A 182 -29.24 3.89 -26.24
C LYS A 182 -29.28 3.89 -27.78
N LYS A 183 -28.63 2.92 -28.44
CA LYS A 183 -28.88 2.69 -29.87
C LYS A 183 -30.35 2.34 -30.01
N SER A 184 -31.13 3.25 -30.60
CA SER A 184 -32.47 2.93 -31.09
C SER A 184 -32.33 1.76 -32.06
N LYS A 185 -32.84 0.58 -31.68
CA LYS A 185 -33.12 -0.47 -32.65
C LYS A 185 -34.26 0.06 -33.50
N HIS A 186 -33.94 0.67 -34.64
CA HIS A 186 -34.91 0.83 -35.71
C HIS A 186 -35.28 -0.58 -36.19
N PHE A 187 -36.47 -1.02 -35.81
CA PHE A 187 -37.23 -2.08 -36.46
C PHE A 187 -38.30 -1.42 -37.32
#